data_AF-A0A3B8IKC8-F1
#
_entry.id   AF-A0A3B8IKC8-F1
#
_cell.length_a   1.000
_cell.length_b   1.000
_cell.length_c   1.000
_cell.angle_alpha   90.00
_cell.angle_beta   90.00
_cell.angle_gamma   90.00
#
_symmetry.space_group_name_H-M   'P 1'
#
loop_
_entity.id
_entity.type
_entity.pdbx_description
1 polymer ?
#
loop_
_entity_poly.entity_id
_entity_poly.type
_entity_poly.pdbx_seq_one_letter_code
_entity_poly.pdbx_strand_id
1 'polypeptide(L)'
;MLLLLVDPLEVRTNLLPLTYTRPVAGIRVGIETISEKWQRRLPGEWAYITQEYLESRYPFRVADDVLLLHGGVCPSDALVLALEQLAP
;
A
#
# COMPACT_ATOMS: atom_id res chain seq x y z
N MET A 1 -13.85 3.68 5.21
CA MET A 1 -13.06 3.30 4.03
C MET A 1 -11.77 2.62 4.46
N LEU A 2 -11.61 1.35 4.06
CA LEU A 2 -10.38 0.57 4.25
C LEU A 2 -9.49 0.76 3.00
N LEU A 3 -8.21 1.06 3.21
CA LEU A 3 -7.21 1.24 2.15
C LEU A 3 -6.25 0.06 2.16
N LEU A 4 -6.22 -0.71 1.07
CA LEU A 4 -5.35 -1.88 0.93
C LEU A 4 -4.20 -1.58 -0.02
N LEU A 5 -2.97 -1.65 0.51
CA LEU A 5 -1.76 -1.58 -0.31
C LEU A 5 -1.43 -2.98 -0.84
N VAL A 6 -1.63 -3.15 -2.14
CA VAL A 6 -1.40 -4.40 -2.87
C VAL A 6 0.08 -4.52 -3.22
N ASP A 7 0.65 -5.68 -2.97
CA ASP A 7 2.05 -6.01 -3.27
C ASP A 7 2.15 -6.92 -4.51
N PRO A 8 2.16 -6.38 -5.74
CA PRO A 8 2.18 -7.18 -6.95
C PRO A 8 3.47 -7.99 -7.09
N LEU A 9 3.30 -9.26 -7.49
CA LEU A 9 4.36 -10.26 -7.51
C LEU A 9 5.56 -9.87 -8.37
N GLU A 10 5.31 -9.27 -9.54
CA GLU A 10 6.37 -8.83 -10.47
C GLU A 10 7.25 -7.75 -9.83
N VAL A 11 6.63 -6.68 -9.33
CA VAL A 11 7.34 -5.55 -8.69
C VAL A 11 8.10 -6.02 -7.45
N ARG A 12 7.47 -6.87 -6.64
CA ARG A 12 8.10 -7.44 -5.44
C ARG A 12 9.35 -8.24 -5.79
N THR A 13 9.26 -9.13 -6.80
CA THR A 13 10.37 -10.01 -7.21
C THR A 13 11.55 -9.20 -7.73
N ASN A 14 11.28 -8.15 -8.50
CA ASN A 14 12.31 -7.24 -9.02
C ASN A 14 13.03 -6.44 -7.92
N LEU A 15 12.42 -6.31 -6.74
CA LEU A 15 12.97 -5.56 -5.61
C LEU A 15 13.58 -6.45 -4.52
N LEU A 16 13.71 -7.76 -4.76
CA LEU A 16 14.50 -8.62 -3.88
C LEU A 16 15.98 -8.16 -3.90
N PRO A 17 16.66 -8.13 -2.74
CA PRO A 17 16.26 -8.73 -1.46
C PRO A 17 15.45 -7.82 -0.52
N LEU A 18 15.11 -6.60 -0.91
CA LEU A 18 14.50 -5.60 -0.01
C LEU A 18 13.10 -6.01 0.47
N THR A 19 12.38 -6.75 -0.36
CA THR A 19 11.00 -7.21 -0.13
C THR A 19 10.91 -8.59 0.51
N TYR A 20 12.03 -9.17 0.98
CA TYR A 20 11.97 -10.44 1.71
C TYR A 20 11.22 -10.32 3.04
N THR A 21 11.36 -9.20 3.75
CA THR A 21 10.87 -9.05 5.13
C THR A 21 9.74 -8.01 5.28
N ARG A 22 9.27 -7.44 4.17
CA ARG A 22 8.25 -6.39 4.13
C ARG A 22 7.59 -6.31 2.74
N PRO A 23 6.35 -5.81 2.63
CA PRO A 23 5.76 -5.49 1.33
C PRO A 23 6.49 -4.33 0.66
N VAL A 24 6.34 -4.15 -0.65
CA VAL A 24 6.95 -3.03 -1.40
C VAL A 24 6.60 -1.68 -0.78
N ALA A 25 5.37 -1.50 -0.29
CA ALA A 25 4.93 -0.28 0.37
C ALA A 25 5.74 0.08 1.65
N GLY A 26 6.38 -0.91 2.27
CA GLY A 26 7.24 -0.72 3.45
C GLY A 26 8.67 -0.29 3.11
N ILE A 27 8.99 -0.08 1.83
CA ILE A 27 10.29 0.46 1.38
C ILE A 27 10.29 1.98 1.58
N ARG A 28 11.41 2.51 2.11
CA ARG A 28 11.63 3.95 2.26
C ARG A 28 12.02 4.58 0.93
N VAL A 29 11.35 5.68 0.60
CA VAL A 29 11.65 6.57 -0.52
C VAL A 29 11.89 7.97 0.05
N GLY A 30 13.16 8.29 0.28
CA GLY A 30 13.58 9.40 1.12
C GLY A 30 13.47 9.05 2.60
N ILE A 31 12.90 9.95 3.41
CA ILE A 31 12.73 9.76 4.87
C ILE A 31 11.62 8.75 5.19
N GLU A 32 10.59 8.69 4.35
CA GLU A 32 9.35 7.97 4.61
C GLU A 32 9.22 6.74 3.73
N THR A 33 8.50 5.74 4.24
CA THR A 33 7.96 4.64 3.46
C THR A 33 6.88 5.10 2.50
N ILE A 34 6.64 4.32 1.45
CA ILE A 34 5.53 4.55 0.53
C ILE A 34 4.19 4.53 1.29
N SER A 35 4.02 3.61 2.25
CA SER A 35 2.82 3.58 3.10
C SER A 35 2.63 4.83 3.97
N GLU A 36 3.69 5.35 4.58
CA GLU A 36 3.61 6.58 5.41
C GLU A 36 3.23 7.80 4.56
N LYS A 37 3.74 7.88 3.32
CA LYS A 37 3.35 8.94 2.38
C LYS A 37 1.86 8.90 2.10
N TRP A 38 1.32 7.71 1.85
CA TRP A 38 -0.10 7.50 1.63
C TRP A 38 -0.96 7.84 2.85
N GLN A 39 -0.58 7.37 4.04
CA GLN A 39 -1.26 7.64 5.30
C GLN A 39 -1.37 9.14 5.62
N ARG A 40 -0.39 9.94 5.20
CA ARG A 40 -0.46 11.40 5.36
C ARG A 40 -1.45 12.05 4.40
N ARG A 41 -1.57 11.50 3.19
CA ARG A 41 -2.37 12.10 2.10
C ARG A 41 -3.83 11.69 2.18
N LEU A 42 -4.12 10.47 2.63
CA LEU A 42 -5.48 9.94 2.71
C LEU A 42 -5.76 9.40 4.13
N PRO A 43 -6.73 9.97 4.86
CA PRO A 43 -7.16 9.43 6.14
C PRO A 43 -7.95 8.13 5.93
N GLY A 44 -7.73 7.15 6.80
CA GLY A 44 -8.46 5.88 6.77
C GLY A 44 -7.72 4.78 7.51
N GLU A 45 -8.31 3.58 7.49
CA GLU A 45 -7.63 2.38 7.98
C GLU A 45 -6.77 1.78 6.88
N TRP A 46 -5.58 1.31 7.23
CA TRP A 46 -4.62 0.76 6.29
C TRP A 46 -4.33 -0.70 6.59
N ALA A 47 -4.36 -1.52 5.56
CA ALA A 47 -3.89 -2.90 5.59
C ALA A 47 -3.13 -3.23 4.30
N TYR A 48 -2.56 -4.42 4.24
CA TYR A 48 -1.69 -4.85 3.14
C TYR A 48 -2.20 -6.15 2.56
N ILE A 49 -2.09 -6.29 1.24
CA ILE A 49 -2.20 -7.57 0.54
C ILE A 49 -0.78 -7.95 0.14
N THR A 50 -0.21 -8.97 0.79
CA THR A 50 1.16 -9.42 0.56
C THR A 50 1.24 -10.95 0.68
N GLN A 51 2.44 -11.51 0.70
CA GLN A 51 2.68 -12.95 0.75
C GLN A 51 2.24 -13.55 2.10
N GLU A 52 1.76 -14.80 2.08
CA GLU A 52 1.26 -15.52 3.27
C GLU A 52 2.23 -15.45 4.46
N TYR A 53 3.53 -15.63 4.21
CA TYR A 53 4.54 -15.62 5.27
C TYR A 53 4.72 -14.24 5.94
N LEU A 54 4.27 -13.15 5.29
CA LEU A 54 4.28 -11.78 5.83
C LEU A 54 2.97 -11.42 6.54
N GLU A 55 1.89 -12.18 6.37
CA GLU A 55 0.56 -11.87 6.95
C GLU A 55 0.59 -11.81 8.47
N SER A 56 1.45 -12.61 9.12
CA SER A 56 1.67 -12.55 10.57
C SER A 56 2.07 -11.16 11.07
N ARG A 57 2.79 -10.39 10.24
CA ARG A 57 3.24 -9.02 10.56
C ARG A 57 2.37 -7.94 9.90
N TYR A 58 1.77 -8.27 8.76
CA TYR A 58 0.96 -7.37 7.94
C TYR A 58 -0.42 -8.00 7.73
N PRO A 59 -1.30 -7.96 8.76
CA PRO A 59 -2.56 -8.70 8.72
C PRO A 59 -3.48 -8.14 7.63
N PHE A 60 -4.06 -9.06 6.86
CA PHE A 60 -5.12 -8.75 5.93
C PHE A 60 -6.42 -8.40 6.68
N ARG A 61 -7.18 -7.44 6.16
CA ARG A 61 -8.48 -7.02 6.70
C ARG A 61 -9.49 -6.93 5.56
N VAL A 62 -10.74 -7.24 5.88
CA VAL A 62 -11.88 -7.11 4.96
C VAL A 62 -12.85 -6.08 5.53
N ALA A 63 -13.38 -5.22 4.67
CA ALA A 63 -14.45 -4.28 4.96
C ALA A 63 -15.38 -4.20 3.75
N ASP A 64 -16.56 -3.60 3.91
CA ASP A 64 -17.53 -3.45 2.81
C ASP A 64 -17.09 -2.39 1.78
N ASP A 65 -16.31 -1.40 2.21
CA ASP A 65 -15.83 -0.29 1.40
C ASP A 65 -14.30 -0.25 1.41
N VAL A 66 -13.71 -0.71 0.30
CA VAL A 66 -12.27 -0.97 0.15
C VAL A 66 -11.71 -0.32 -1.10
N LEU A 67 -10.67 0.50 -0.92
CA LEU A 67 -9.87 1.03 -2.01
C LEU A 67 -8.56 0.25 -2.13
N LEU A 68 -8.33 -0.36 -3.30
CA LEU A 68 -7.09 -1.06 -3.62
C LEU A 68 -6.08 -0.10 -4.24
N LEU A 69 -4.91 0.02 -3.62
CA LEU A 69 -3.83 0.87 -4.07
C LEU A 69 -2.58 0.05 -4.36
N HIS A 70 -1.88 0.37 -5.44
CA HIS A 70 -0.63 -0.30 -5.78
C HIS A 70 0.48 0.11 -4.80
N GLY A 71 1.00 -0.84 -4.02
CA GLY A 71 1.97 -0.61 -2.94
C GLY A 71 3.33 -0.07 -3.38
N GLY A 72 3.68 -0.19 -4.67
CA GLY A 72 4.87 0.41 -5.27
C GLY A 72 4.72 1.84 -5.79
N VAL A 73 3.55 2.46 -5.66
CA VAL A 73 3.30 3.82 -6.20
C VAL A 73 3.36 4.84 -5.07
N CYS A 74 4.16 5.89 -5.24
CA CYS A 74 4.13 7.06 -4.35
C CYS A 74 2.91 7.94 -4.68
N PRO A 75 2.23 8.50 -3.67
CA PRO A 75 1.11 9.40 -3.92
C PRO A 75 1.58 10.68 -4.61
N SER A 76 0.84 11.11 -5.62
CA SER A 76 0.95 12.43 -6.25
C SER A 76 -0.33 13.22 -6.02
N ASP A 77 -0.25 14.55 -6.12
CA ASP A 77 -1.42 15.41 -5.86
C ASP A 77 -2.56 15.12 -6.86
N ALA A 78 -2.20 14.89 -8.13
CA ALA A 78 -3.16 14.50 -9.16
C ALA A 78 -3.84 13.15 -8.86
N LEU A 79 -3.08 12.18 -8.35
CA LEU A 79 -3.63 10.87 -8.01
C LEU A 79 -4.57 10.95 -6.80
N VAL A 80 -4.19 11.70 -5.76
CA VAL A 80 -5.04 11.89 -4.58
C VAL A 80 -6.36 12.56 -4.98
N LEU A 81 -6.31 13.61 -5.79
CA LEU A 81 -7.51 14.28 -6.28
C LEU A 81 -8.41 13.34 -7.10
N ALA A 82 -7.82 12.50 -7.95
CA ALA A 82 -8.57 11.52 -8.73
C ALA A 82 -9.27 10.47 -7.84
N LEU A 83 -8.63 10.08 -6.73
CA LEU A 83 -9.20 9.15 -5.76
C LEU A 83 -10.37 9.78 -4.98
N GLU A 84 -10.26 11.06 -4.60
CA GLU A 84 -11.35 11.79 -3.93
C GLU A 84 -12.59 11.97 -4.81
N GLN A 85 -12.40 11.98 -6.13
CA GLN A 85 -13.48 12.08 -7.12
C GLN A 85 -14.05 10.73 -7.53
N LEU A 86 -13.48 9.63 -7.05
CA LEU A 86 -13.98 8.29 -7.34
C LEU A 86 -15.33 8.11 -6.64
N ALA A 87 -16.40 7.98 -7.43
CA ALA A 87 -17.70 7.61 -6.88
C ALA A 87 -17.67 6.15 -6.38
N PRO A 88 -18.35 5.84 -5.26
CA PRO A 88 -18.38 4.50 -4.69
C PRO A 88 -19.06 3.46 -5.61
#